data_AF-A0A525WEA9-F1
#
_entry.id   AF-A0A525WEA9-F1
#
_cell.length_a   1.000
_cell.length_b   1.000
_cell.length_c   1.000
_cell.angle_alpha   90.00
_cell.angle_beta   90.00
_cell.angle_gamma   90.00
#
_symmetry.space_group_name_H-M   'P 1'
#
loop_
_entity.id
_entity.type
_entity.pdbx_description
1 polymer ?
#
loop_
_entity_poly.entity_id
_entity_poly.type
_entity_poly.pdbx_seq_one_letter_code
_entity_poly.pdbx_strand_id
1 'polypeptide(L)'
;MSHRARWFVAGALILLGLCINPAWAADTGKLVEKDGRYVFVESMDPATKLLLQRAVKQGTITQEEYDNVVRESQDRTYLLQPSFKAWYDRGFNFSMNDNDFFLKIRGRFATRFTQRYRNDAYRESGDSKNYPELLGVFGDYRASRSINESSTFNLRTARIYFMGHLFNPDLKYYMQLAGETAENAQAPGAITMLDLNVTSTHIPWLNVQVGQYKVYFNRSQINSTASMQFASRAQVMEAFTASGLNRRDVGITIMNDEEIYPVNYYFGVFNGSGPLVNRFVQFSSEEPTVGCPGGQTGGNPFPSPGGCQPNQRNLNGNLRTSVNQLMYVARLQANLMGRAGYGEGDLAYSETPQMAVGGGYAYNPAIDTSTNNAFVGIDLANLTVRRALAQYGNGRMLGQGVVDFSTWTLDYAFKYRGFSLQAEYWFRNVIRHNKELPCMQTAVVGGPCTVFAPGQFGNTTGWYVQSGYYLIPRKVEVAARYAWWDPDTRSGGDLIKQVDLSLNWFLNGTYDHQIMVTYSNIAMGQGGFAIGRSAPLPAVGATFPSGTVPLDARAGTLIENAIRVQYQIFF
;
A
#
# COMPACT_ATOMS: atom_id res chain seq x y z
N MET A 1 -67.62 10.44 -14.30
CA MET A 1 -66.39 9.62 -14.31
C MET A 1 -65.29 10.45 -14.98
N SER A 2 -64.73 11.39 -14.21
CA SER A 2 -63.38 11.37 -13.61
C SER A 2 -62.29 11.88 -14.57
N HIS A 3 -62.24 13.21 -14.79
CA HIS A 3 -61.38 14.21 -14.10
C HIS A 3 -59.90 14.11 -14.52
N ARG A 4 -59.47 14.86 -15.54
CA ARG A 4 -58.99 16.27 -15.53
C ARG A 4 -57.65 16.48 -14.81
N ALA A 5 -56.57 16.49 -15.59
CA ALA A 5 -55.33 17.21 -15.31
C ALA A 5 -55.50 18.69 -15.68
N ARG A 6 -55.03 19.61 -14.82
CA ARG A 6 -55.14 21.06 -15.07
C ARG A 6 -54.17 21.86 -14.17
N TRP A 7 -53.48 22.83 -14.78
CA TRP A 7 -52.78 24.02 -14.24
C TRP A 7 -51.35 23.86 -13.67
N PHE A 8 -50.47 24.87 -13.68
CA PHE A 8 -50.10 26.01 -14.55
C PHE A 8 -48.84 26.64 -13.89
N VAL A 9 -48.14 27.46 -14.66
CA VAL A 9 -46.91 28.23 -14.36
C VAL A 9 -47.05 29.26 -13.22
N ALA A 10 -45.93 29.53 -12.53
CA ALA A 10 -45.41 30.87 -12.10
C ALA A 10 -45.19 31.12 -10.59
N GLY A 11 -43.93 31.44 -10.24
CA GLY A 11 -43.61 32.72 -9.59
C GLY A 11 -43.45 32.83 -8.06
N ALA A 12 -42.19 33.05 -7.65
CA ALA A 12 -41.73 33.99 -6.62
C ALA A 12 -41.84 33.68 -5.10
N LEU A 13 -40.65 33.58 -4.48
CA LEU A 13 -40.21 34.26 -3.25
C LEU A 13 -41.16 34.35 -2.05
N ILE A 14 -40.92 33.50 -1.06
CA ILE A 14 -41.04 33.88 0.36
C ILE A 14 -39.75 33.46 1.08
N LEU A 15 -38.93 34.48 1.36
CA LEU A 15 -37.90 34.53 2.39
C LEU A 15 -38.59 34.39 3.76
N LEU A 16 -38.28 33.36 4.54
CA LEU A 16 -38.40 33.39 6.01
C LEU A 16 -37.72 32.18 6.66
N GLY A 17 -36.55 32.44 7.25
CA GLY A 17 -36.25 32.03 8.62
C GLY A 17 -36.14 30.54 8.96
N LEU A 18 -35.08 29.89 8.49
CA LEU A 18 -34.45 28.80 9.25
C LEU A 18 -33.02 29.22 9.55
N CYS A 19 -32.87 30.04 10.61
CA CYS A 19 -31.60 30.23 11.29
C CYS A 19 -31.18 28.90 11.90
N ILE A 20 -30.45 28.10 11.12
CA ILE A 20 -29.68 26.98 11.64
C ILE A 20 -28.52 27.63 12.39
N ASN A 21 -28.65 27.75 13.71
CA ASN A 21 -27.51 28.09 14.56
C ASN A 21 -26.42 27.04 14.32
N PRO A 22 -25.23 27.41 13.78
CA PRO A 22 -24.07 26.58 14.04
C PRO A 22 -23.83 26.73 15.54
N ALA A 23 -24.15 25.70 16.31
CA ALA A 23 -23.66 25.60 17.68
C ALA A 23 -22.13 25.60 17.57
N TRP A 24 -21.53 26.79 17.66
CA TRP A 24 -20.15 26.92 18.11
C TRP A 24 -20.10 26.17 19.43
N ALA A 25 -19.33 25.09 19.47
CA ALA A 25 -18.74 24.68 20.73
C ALA A 25 -18.10 25.96 21.27
N ALA A 26 -18.62 26.48 22.38
CA ALA A 26 -18.03 27.62 23.03
C ALA A 26 -16.58 27.26 23.29
N ASP A 27 -15.64 27.97 22.67
CA ASP A 27 -14.22 27.89 23.03
C ASP A 27 -14.13 28.23 24.51
N THR A 28 -14.07 27.21 25.38
CA THR A 28 -13.96 27.39 26.82
C THR A 28 -12.52 27.60 27.27
N GLY A 29 -11.56 27.83 26.38
CA GLY A 29 -10.27 28.35 26.81
C GLY A 29 -9.45 28.96 25.69
N LYS A 30 -8.70 30.00 26.07
CA LYS A 30 -7.77 30.71 25.19
C LYS A 30 -6.36 30.27 25.54
N LEU A 31 -5.55 30.00 24.52
CA LEU A 31 -4.11 29.83 24.67
C LEU A 31 -3.51 31.20 24.98
N VAL A 32 -2.85 31.32 26.12
CA VAL A 32 -2.09 32.52 26.50
C VAL A 32 -0.63 32.13 26.67
N GLU A 33 0.25 32.86 26.01
CA GLU A 33 1.70 32.68 26.15
C GLU A 33 2.17 33.35 27.44
N LYS A 34 2.78 32.57 28.34
CA LYS A 34 3.44 33.08 29.55
C LYS A 34 4.80 32.42 29.67
N ASP A 35 5.86 33.22 29.73
CA ASP A 35 7.25 32.79 29.92
C ASP A 35 7.73 31.71 28.91
N GLY A 36 7.32 31.84 27.63
CA GLY A 36 7.70 30.92 26.56
C GLY A 36 6.98 29.56 26.59
N ARG A 37 5.93 29.40 27.40
CA ARG A 37 5.05 28.22 27.43
C ARG A 37 3.60 28.63 27.15
N TYR A 38 2.91 27.84 26.34
CA TYR A 38 1.48 28.04 26.05
C TYR A 38 0.64 27.39 27.14
N VAL A 39 -0.09 28.21 27.89
CA VAL A 39 -1.01 27.73 28.94
C VAL A 39 -2.44 27.92 28.45
N PHE A 40 -3.22 26.84 28.48
CA PHE A 40 -4.66 26.88 28.24
C PHE A 40 -5.34 27.33 29.53
N VAL A 41 -5.97 28.49 29.51
CA VAL A 41 -6.76 28.97 30.65
C VAL A 41 -8.22 28.69 30.33
N GLU A 42 -8.80 27.67 30.97
CA GLU A 42 -10.24 27.44 30.89
C GLU A 42 -10.93 28.63 31.58
N SER A 43 -11.72 29.40 30.82
CA SER A 43 -12.36 30.58 31.39
C SER A 43 -13.47 30.15 32.33
N MET A 44 -13.49 30.73 33.52
CA MET A 44 -14.58 30.63 34.51
C MET A 44 -15.95 30.45 33.85
N ASP A 45 -16.74 29.50 34.38
CA ASP A 45 -18.07 29.13 33.86
C ASP A 45 -18.88 30.35 33.39
N PRO A 46 -19.45 30.34 32.18
CA PRO A 46 -20.12 31.50 31.60
C PRO A 46 -21.24 32.08 32.49
N ALA A 47 -21.96 31.24 33.24
CA ALA A 47 -23.01 31.70 34.15
C ALA A 47 -22.39 32.39 35.38
N THR A 48 -21.33 31.83 35.95
CA THR A 48 -20.57 32.43 37.07
C THR A 48 -19.94 33.76 36.67
N LYS A 49 -19.34 33.83 35.47
CA LYS A 49 -18.81 35.07 34.89
C LYS A 49 -19.88 36.14 34.72
N LEU A 50 -21.06 35.77 34.23
CA LEU A 50 -22.19 36.66 34.06
C LEU A 50 -22.71 37.19 35.41
N LEU A 51 -22.79 36.33 36.43
CA LEU A 51 -23.22 36.71 37.78
C LEU A 51 -22.26 37.69 38.44
N LEU A 52 -20.95 37.42 38.37
CA LEU A 52 -19.93 38.31 38.91
C LEU A 52 -19.90 39.67 38.18
N GLN A 53 -20.05 39.68 36.86
CA GLN A 53 -20.16 40.93 36.08
C GLN A 53 -21.42 41.73 36.45
N ARG A 54 -22.54 41.07 36.76
CA ARG A 54 -23.75 41.72 37.25
C ARG A 54 -23.55 42.27 38.67
N ALA A 55 -22.87 41.54 39.54
CA ALA A 55 -22.57 41.96 40.91
C ALA A 55 -21.65 43.20 40.94
N VAL A 56 -20.65 43.29 40.06
CA VAL A 56 -19.84 44.51 39.87
C VAL A 56 -20.73 45.68 39.42
N LYS A 57 -21.59 45.46 38.43
CA LYS A 57 -22.49 46.51 37.91
C LYS A 57 -23.53 46.99 38.95
N GLN A 58 -23.94 46.13 39.86
CA GLN A 58 -24.88 46.44 40.93
C GLN A 58 -24.19 47.06 42.16
N GLY A 59 -22.86 47.15 42.18
CA GLY A 59 -22.08 47.69 43.29
C GLY A 59 -21.98 46.75 44.50
N THR A 60 -22.36 45.48 44.33
CA THR A 60 -22.32 44.47 45.40
C THR A 60 -20.90 43.97 45.69
N ILE A 61 -20.03 44.03 44.68
CA ILE A 61 -18.59 43.75 44.78
C ILE A 61 -17.80 44.83 44.04
N THR A 62 -16.58 45.09 44.49
CA THR A 62 -15.65 46.01 43.83
C THR A 62 -14.98 45.37 42.61
N GLN A 63 -14.43 46.19 41.71
CA GLN A 63 -13.68 45.70 40.54
C GLN A 63 -12.44 44.90 40.96
N GLU A 64 -11.79 45.29 42.06
CA GLU A 64 -10.62 44.59 42.60
C GLU A 64 -10.97 43.21 43.17
N GLU A 65 -12.11 43.08 43.85
CA GLU A 65 -12.64 41.78 44.30
C GLU A 65 -12.99 40.87 43.11
N TYR A 66 -13.57 41.43 42.04
CA TYR A 66 -13.82 40.68 40.81
C TYR A 66 -12.53 40.14 40.19
N ASP A 67 -11.51 40.98 40.03
CA ASP A 67 -10.25 40.59 39.41
C ASP A 67 -9.51 39.55 40.27
N ASN A 68 -9.56 39.67 41.60
CA ASN A 68 -9.02 38.68 42.53
C ASN A 68 -9.73 37.33 42.44
N VAL A 69 -11.07 37.32 42.44
CA VAL A 69 -11.86 36.08 42.33
C VAL A 69 -11.64 35.39 40.98
N VAL A 70 -11.53 36.17 39.89
CA VAL A 70 -11.21 35.63 38.57
C VAL A 70 -9.82 35.00 38.57
N ARG A 71 -8.82 35.67 39.16
CA ARG A 71 -7.45 35.16 39.27
C ARG A 71 -7.37 33.88 40.12
N GLU A 72 -7.96 33.88 41.30
CA GLU A 72 -7.99 32.69 42.18
C GLU A 72 -8.76 31.53 41.56
N SER A 73 -9.86 31.82 40.85
CA SER A 73 -10.58 30.80 40.08
C SER A 73 -9.72 30.23 38.97
N GLN A 74 -8.95 31.05 38.24
CA GLN A 74 -8.04 30.58 37.20
C GLN A 74 -6.91 29.73 37.77
N ASP A 75 -6.30 30.15 38.89
CA ASP A 75 -5.22 29.42 39.56
C ASP A 75 -5.73 28.07 40.11
N ARG A 76 -6.91 28.07 40.73
CA ARG A 76 -7.55 26.84 41.22
C ARG A 76 -7.88 25.89 40.07
N THR A 77 -8.45 26.39 38.97
CA THR A 77 -8.75 25.56 37.79
C THR A 77 -7.46 25.01 37.17
N TYR A 78 -6.39 25.82 37.11
CA TYR A 78 -5.08 25.39 36.62
C TYR A 78 -4.46 24.28 37.50
N LEU A 79 -4.66 24.33 38.82
CA LEU A 79 -4.17 23.29 39.75
C LEU A 79 -5.03 22.02 39.74
N LEU A 80 -6.33 22.15 39.45
CA LEU A 80 -7.28 21.03 39.42
C LEU A 80 -7.39 20.36 38.05
N GLN A 81 -6.90 20.99 36.98
CA GLN A 81 -6.96 20.39 35.66
C GLN A 81 -6.14 19.10 35.62
N PRO A 82 -6.64 18.02 35.01
CA PRO A 82 -5.82 16.85 34.72
C PRO A 82 -4.58 17.27 33.92
N SER A 83 -3.45 16.58 34.11
CA SER A 83 -2.22 16.82 33.35
C SER A 83 -2.33 16.48 31.85
N PHE A 84 -3.50 15.97 31.42
CA PHE A 84 -3.78 15.54 30.06
C PHE A 84 -5.13 16.07 29.55
N LYS A 85 -5.27 16.07 28.22
CA LYS A 85 -6.50 16.38 27.48
C LYS A 85 -6.88 15.16 26.65
N ALA A 86 -8.16 14.82 26.65
CA ALA A 86 -8.71 13.78 25.78
C ALA A 86 -9.95 14.32 25.07
N TRP A 87 -10.03 14.13 23.75
CA TRP A 87 -11.17 14.59 22.94
C TRP A 87 -11.36 13.71 21.71
N TYR A 88 -12.54 13.77 21.12
CA TYR A 88 -12.85 13.09 19.87
C TYR A 88 -12.84 14.10 18.71
N ASP A 89 -11.94 13.90 17.73
CA ASP A 89 -11.96 14.58 16.43
C ASP A 89 -11.42 13.64 15.35
N ARG A 90 -12.36 13.00 14.64
CA ARG A 90 -12.07 11.99 13.61
C ARG A 90 -11.05 10.95 14.11
N GLY A 91 -11.15 10.63 15.39
CA GLY A 91 -10.26 9.75 16.14
C GLY A 91 -10.28 10.12 17.61
N PHE A 92 -9.81 9.20 18.45
CA PHE A 92 -9.59 9.47 19.87
C PHE A 92 -8.23 10.13 20.03
N ASN A 93 -8.22 11.35 20.54
CA ASN A 93 -7.00 12.11 20.77
C ASN A 93 -6.72 12.18 22.27
N PHE A 94 -5.45 12.08 22.62
CA PHE A 94 -4.92 12.21 23.97
C PHE A 94 -3.64 13.04 23.89
N SER A 95 -3.51 14.07 24.71
CA SER A 95 -2.32 14.94 24.77
C SER A 95 -1.97 15.26 26.21
N MET A 96 -0.69 15.41 26.52
CA MET A 96 -0.29 16.09 27.75
C MET A 96 -0.47 17.61 27.59
N ASN A 97 -0.61 18.34 28.70
CA ASN A 97 -0.84 19.80 28.68
C ASN A 97 0.37 20.61 28.17
N ASP A 98 1.58 20.06 28.32
CA ASP A 98 2.83 20.62 27.79
C ASP A 98 2.99 20.45 26.28
N ASN A 99 2.14 19.64 25.64
CA ASN A 99 2.22 19.26 24.23
C ASN A 99 3.52 18.50 23.86
N ASP A 100 4.18 17.87 24.84
CA ASP A 100 5.35 17.03 24.58
C ASP A 100 4.93 15.63 24.09
N PHE A 101 3.78 15.14 24.58
CA PHE A 101 3.19 13.87 24.16
C PHE A 101 1.82 14.05 23.53
N PHE A 102 1.64 13.46 22.35
CA PHE A 102 0.37 13.36 21.66
C PHE A 102 0.14 11.95 21.12
N LEU A 103 -1.08 11.46 21.27
CA LEU A 103 -1.56 10.19 20.74
C LEU A 103 -2.92 10.40 20.08
N LYS A 104 -3.00 10.06 18.80
CA LYS A 104 -4.24 9.94 18.04
C LYS A 104 -4.44 8.50 17.63
N ILE A 105 -5.57 7.93 18.05
CA ILE A 105 -6.05 6.61 17.68
C ILE A 105 -7.14 6.75 16.63
N ARG A 106 -6.97 6.09 15.49
CA ARG A 106 -8.00 6.02 14.43
C ARG A 106 -8.30 4.59 14.03
N GLY A 107 -9.52 4.35 13.55
CA GLY A 107 -9.97 3.04 13.11
C GLY A 107 -10.51 3.07 11.68
N ARG A 108 -10.04 2.20 10.79
CA ARG A 108 -10.58 2.06 9.43
C ARG A 108 -11.15 0.67 9.20
N PHE A 109 -12.39 0.65 8.72
CA PHE A 109 -13.11 -0.55 8.34
C PHE A 109 -13.61 -0.41 6.91
N ALA A 110 -13.41 -1.45 6.10
CA ALA A 110 -13.98 -1.52 4.76
C ALA A 110 -14.57 -2.90 4.53
N THR A 111 -15.89 -2.96 4.35
CA THR A 111 -16.61 -4.16 3.92
C THR A 111 -16.83 -4.09 2.42
N ARG A 112 -16.80 -5.24 1.76
CA ARG A 112 -16.93 -5.31 0.32
C ARG A 112 -17.78 -6.50 -0.08
N PHE A 113 -18.68 -6.26 -1.02
CA PHE A 113 -19.25 -7.28 -1.88
C PHE A 113 -18.51 -7.28 -3.22
N THR A 114 -18.12 -8.44 -3.70
CA THR A 114 -17.54 -8.61 -5.03
C THR A 114 -18.29 -9.67 -5.81
N GLN A 115 -18.80 -9.28 -6.97
CA GLN A 115 -19.32 -10.19 -7.99
C GLN A 115 -18.29 -10.31 -9.11
N ARG A 116 -17.99 -11.54 -9.56
CA ARG A 116 -17.05 -11.80 -10.66
C ARG A 116 -17.65 -12.67 -11.74
N TYR A 117 -17.29 -12.36 -12.97
CA TYR A 117 -17.53 -13.17 -14.16
C TYR A 117 -16.20 -13.37 -14.89
N ARG A 118 -15.85 -14.62 -15.13
CA ARG A 118 -14.59 -15.05 -15.74
C ARG A 118 -14.88 -16.00 -16.89
N ASN A 119 -14.05 -15.95 -17.91
CA ASN A 119 -14.14 -16.87 -19.04
C ASN A 119 -13.56 -18.26 -18.71
N ASP A 120 -13.81 -19.24 -19.58
CA ASP A 120 -13.36 -20.62 -19.40
C ASP A 120 -11.84 -20.77 -19.30
N ALA A 121 -11.06 -19.83 -19.85
CA ALA A 121 -9.61 -19.81 -19.73
C ALA A 121 -9.15 -19.81 -18.24
N TYR A 122 -9.89 -19.18 -17.33
CA TYR A 122 -9.56 -19.25 -15.90
C TYR A 122 -9.71 -20.66 -15.30
N ARG A 123 -10.60 -21.49 -15.86
CA ARG A 123 -10.83 -22.86 -15.39
C ARG A 123 -9.90 -23.84 -16.09
N GLU A 124 -9.71 -23.67 -17.40
CA GLU A 124 -8.90 -24.55 -18.24
C GLU A 124 -7.41 -24.37 -17.94
N SER A 125 -6.87 -23.18 -18.17
CA SER A 125 -5.44 -22.87 -18.02
C SER A 125 -5.13 -22.21 -16.68
N GLY A 126 -5.86 -21.15 -16.32
CA GLY A 126 -5.56 -20.28 -15.16
C GLY A 126 -4.31 -19.43 -15.34
N ASP A 127 -3.93 -18.64 -14.33
CA ASP A 127 -2.65 -17.93 -14.33
C ASP A 127 -1.58 -18.71 -13.59
N SER A 128 -0.67 -19.30 -14.35
CA SER A 128 0.54 -19.97 -13.85
C SER A 128 1.79 -19.15 -14.11
N LYS A 129 1.72 -17.83 -14.34
CA LYS A 129 2.93 -17.06 -14.64
C LYS A 129 3.06 -15.87 -13.73
N ASN A 130 2.06 -15.00 -13.69
CA ASN A 130 2.18 -13.72 -13.00
C ASN A 130 1.72 -13.84 -11.54
N TYR A 131 0.56 -14.45 -11.31
CA TYR A 131 -0.08 -14.65 -10.01
C TYR A 131 -0.31 -16.12 -9.65
N PRO A 132 0.74 -16.94 -9.54
CA PRO A 132 0.56 -18.32 -9.15
C PRO A 132 0.28 -18.51 -7.66
N GLU A 133 -0.37 -19.63 -7.33
CA GLU A 133 -0.64 -20.03 -5.96
C GLU A 133 0.53 -20.87 -5.42
N LEU A 134 1.00 -20.52 -4.22
CA LEU A 134 2.12 -21.18 -3.51
C LEU A 134 1.64 -21.64 -2.14
N LEU A 135 1.03 -22.83 -2.09
CA LEU A 135 0.24 -23.30 -0.94
C LEU A 135 1.04 -24.25 -0.03
N GLY A 136 0.54 -24.40 1.20
CA GLY A 136 1.10 -25.35 2.18
C GLY A 136 2.47 -24.96 2.75
N VAL A 137 3.05 -25.86 3.55
CA VAL A 137 4.37 -25.67 4.16
C VAL A 137 5.49 -25.88 3.14
N PHE A 138 5.25 -26.74 2.14
CA PHE A 138 6.24 -27.08 1.11
C PHE A 138 6.27 -26.11 -0.09
N GLY A 139 5.27 -25.21 -0.20
CA GLY A 139 5.23 -24.22 -1.27
C GLY A 139 4.68 -24.75 -2.59
N ASP A 140 3.76 -25.72 -2.53
CA ASP A 140 3.12 -26.35 -3.68
C ASP A 140 2.66 -25.32 -4.69
N TYR A 141 3.22 -25.45 -5.89
CA TYR A 141 2.97 -24.53 -6.99
C TYR A 141 1.70 -24.92 -7.75
N ARG A 142 0.78 -23.98 -7.95
CA ARG A 142 -0.45 -24.18 -8.75
C ARG A 142 -0.75 -22.97 -9.62
N ALA A 143 -1.32 -23.22 -10.80
CA ALA A 143 -1.97 -22.16 -11.57
C ALA A 143 -3.15 -21.64 -10.77
N SER A 144 -3.28 -20.31 -10.65
CA SER A 144 -4.48 -19.74 -10.07
C SER A 144 -5.64 -19.93 -11.05
N ARG A 145 -6.51 -20.87 -10.72
CA ARG A 145 -7.69 -21.24 -11.51
C ARG A 145 -8.94 -20.89 -10.74
N SER A 146 -10.01 -20.60 -11.46
CA SER A 146 -11.29 -20.33 -10.83
C SER A 146 -12.47 -20.74 -11.69
N ILE A 147 -13.61 -20.94 -11.04
CA ILE A 147 -14.90 -21.03 -11.69
C ILE A 147 -15.29 -19.71 -12.38
N ASN A 148 -16.24 -19.82 -13.32
CA ASN A 148 -16.70 -18.72 -14.17
C ASN A 148 -17.40 -17.60 -13.39
N GLU A 149 -18.09 -17.92 -12.30
CA GLU A 149 -18.84 -16.94 -11.52
C GLU A 149 -18.58 -17.13 -10.03
N SER A 150 -18.40 -16.02 -9.31
CA SER A 150 -18.26 -16.06 -7.85
C SER A 150 -18.76 -14.77 -7.22
N SER A 151 -19.46 -14.91 -6.09
CA SER A 151 -19.94 -13.80 -5.28
C SER A 151 -19.38 -13.93 -3.87
N THR A 152 -18.79 -12.87 -3.33
CA THR A 152 -18.16 -12.92 -2.00
C THR A 152 -18.40 -11.65 -1.22
N PHE A 153 -18.75 -11.80 0.07
CA PHE A 153 -18.65 -10.72 1.06
C PHE A 153 -17.37 -10.88 1.86
N ASN A 154 -16.59 -9.82 1.98
CA ASN A 154 -15.37 -9.83 2.80
C ASN A 154 -15.14 -8.52 3.56
N LEU A 155 -14.50 -8.64 4.72
CA LEU A 155 -13.93 -7.49 5.43
C LEU A 155 -12.56 -7.17 4.84
N ARG A 156 -12.57 -6.42 3.73
CA ARG A 156 -11.38 -6.12 2.94
C ARG A 156 -10.29 -5.44 3.76
N THR A 157 -10.66 -4.58 4.70
CA THR A 157 -9.69 -3.84 5.52
C THR A 157 -10.23 -3.65 6.93
N ALA A 158 -9.42 -4.02 7.91
CA ALA A 158 -9.57 -3.66 9.31
C ALA A 158 -8.22 -3.13 9.80
N ARG A 159 -8.14 -1.84 10.11
CA ARG A 159 -6.88 -1.19 10.50
C ARG A 159 -7.08 -0.31 11.70
N ILE A 160 -6.09 -0.35 12.59
CA ILE A 160 -6.00 0.54 13.75
C ILE A 160 -4.69 1.31 13.62
N TYR A 161 -4.78 2.61 13.83
CA TYR A 161 -3.70 3.55 13.67
C TYR A 161 -3.41 4.20 15.01
N PHE A 162 -2.14 4.31 15.35
CA PHE A 162 -1.64 5.11 16.47
C PHE A 162 -0.61 6.07 15.90
N MET A 163 -0.85 7.37 16.06
CA MET A 163 0.01 8.40 15.49
C MET A 163 0.12 9.58 16.45
N GLY A 164 1.24 10.27 16.42
CA GLY A 164 1.40 11.49 17.21
C GLY A 164 2.87 11.83 17.35
N HIS A 165 3.26 12.38 18.49
CA HIS A 165 4.64 12.76 18.78
C HIS A 165 5.03 12.46 20.23
N LEU A 166 6.34 12.31 20.45
CA LEU A 166 6.97 11.98 21.73
C LEU A 166 7.98 13.07 22.07
N PHE A 167 8.03 13.50 23.33
CA PHE A 167 8.95 14.51 23.89
C PHE A 167 8.83 15.93 23.31
N ASN A 168 8.55 16.09 22.02
CA ASN A 168 8.25 17.36 21.37
C ASN A 168 7.47 17.12 20.05
N PRO A 169 6.84 18.15 19.46
CA PRO A 169 6.10 18.02 18.20
C PRO A 169 6.92 17.57 16.98
N ASP A 170 8.25 17.68 17.05
CA ASP A 170 9.16 17.37 15.95
C ASP A 170 9.57 15.90 15.89
N LEU A 171 9.38 15.12 16.96
CA LEU A 171 9.63 13.68 16.97
C LEU A 171 8.32 12.91 16.88
N LYS A 172 7.91 12.62 15.65
CA LYS A 172 6.63 11.99 15.32
C LYS A 172 6.77 10.47 15.28
N TYR A 173 5.74 9.74 15.67
CA TYR A 173 5.66 8.29 15.50
C TYR A 173 4.39 7.89 14.76
N TYR A 174 4.47 6.75 14.08
CA TYR A 174 3.33 6.15 13.39
C TYR A 174 3.38 4.64 13.49
N MET A 175 2.30 4.06 14.00
CA MET A 175 2.10 2.62 14.13
C MET A 175 0.76 2.24 13.51
N GLN A 176 0.76 1.20 12.68
CA GLN A 176 -0.44 0.71 12.01
C GLN A 176 -0.55 -0.81 12.12
N LEU A 177 -1.59 -1.27 12.79
CA LEU A 177 -2.00 -2.68 12.81
C LEU A 177 -3.00 -2.92 11.69
N ALA A 178 -2.83 -4.04 10.99
CA ALA A 178 -3.68 -4.39 9.86
C ALA A 178 -4.13 -5.85 9.91
N GLY A 179 -5.44 -6.06 9.90
CA GLY A 179 -6.07 -7.28 9.44
C GLY A 179 -6.64 -7.02 8.04
N GLU A 180 -6.19 -7.79 7.05
CA GLU A 180 -6.72 -7.71 5.69
C GLU A 180 -7.12 -9.09 5.20
N THR A 181 -8.38 -9.22 4.78
CA THR A 181 -8.79 -10.34 3.95
C THR A 181 -8.62 -9.91 2.48
N ALA A 182 -7.42 -10.13 1.95
CA ALA A 182 -7.24 -10.09 0.50
C ALA A 182 -7.61 -11.47 -0.05
N GLU A 183 -8.24 -11.52 -1.21
CA GLU A 183 -8.71 -12.78 -1.82
C GLU A 183 -7.54 -13.73 -2.18
N ASN A 184 -6.32 -13.19 -2.27
CA ASN A 184 -5.07 -13.93 -2.47
C ASN A 184 -4.14 -13.91 -1.23
N ALA A 185 -4.63 -13.48 -0.05
CA ALA A 185 -3.83 -13.47 1.16
C ALA A 185 -3.52 -14.92 1.57
N GLN A 186 -2.24 -15.29 1.55
CA GLN A 186 -1.77 -16.63 1.92
C GLN A 186 -1.84 -16.91 3.44
N ALA A 187 -2.15 -15.89 4.25
CA ALA A 187 -2.38 -15.99 5.69
C ALA A 187 -3.67 -15.24 6.09
N PRO A 188 -4.86 -15.73 5.69
CA PRO A 188 -6.11 -15.09 6.07
C PRO A 188 -6.31 -15.20 7.59
N GLY A 189 -6.63 -14.09 8.25
CA GLY A 189 -6.98 -14.06 9.68
C GLY A 189 -5.89 -13.58 10.65
N ALA A 190 -4.69 -13.23 10.17
CA ALA A 190 -3.65 -12.65 11.04
C ALA A 190 -3.74 -11.12 11.11
N ILE A 191 -3.63 -10.56 12.31
CA ILE A 191 -3.32 -9.13 12.50
C ILE A 191 -1.79 -8.97 12.39
N THR A 192 -1.36 -8.07 11.53
CA THR A 192 0.06 -7.82 11.25
C THR A 192 0.44 -6.37 11.52
N MET A 193 1.68 -6.15 11.93
CA MET A 193 2.24 -4.80 12.02
C MET A 193 2.63 -4.34 10.61
N LEU A 194 1.86 -3.40 10.07
CA LEU A 194 2.05 -2.93 8.71
C LEU A 194 3.04 -1.78 8.64
N ASP A 195 2.95 -0.83 9.57
CA ASP A 195 3.86 0.30 9.69
C ASP A 195 4.25 0.49 11.16
N LEU A 196 5.53 0.77 11.42
CA LEU A 196 6.06 1.16 12.72
C LEU A 196 7.30 2.00 12.47
N ASN A 197 7.19 3.32 12.61
CA ASN A 197 8.28 4.23 12.31
C ASN A 197 8.26 5.48 13.19
N VAL A 198 9.42 6.13 13.25
CA VAL A 198 9.65 7.41 13.90
C VAL A 198 10.21 8.37 12.86
N THR A 199 9.74 9.61 12.87
CA THR A 199 10.17 10.69 11.98
C THR A 199 10.58 11.89 12.80
N SER A 200 11.80 12.38 12.58
CA SER A 200 12.30 13.64 13.15
C SER A 200 12.14 14.77 12.13
N THR A 201 11.49 15.87 12.50
CA THR A 201 11.25 17.06 11.67
C THR A 201 11.95 18.33 12.15
N HIS A 202 12.96 18.21 13.02
CA HIS A 202 13.67 19.35 13.62
C HIS A 202 14.37 20.26 12.59
N ILE A 203 14.76 19.72 11.43
CA ILE A 203 15.47 20.45 10.40
C ILE A 203 14.62 20.37 9.13
N PRO A 204 13.92 21.45 8.72
CA PRO A 204 12.97 21.41 7.61
C PRO A 204 13.53 20.90 6.27
N TRP A 205 14.83 21.06 6.02
CA TRP A 205 15.46 20.57 4.81
C TRP A 205 16.06 19.15 4.97
N LEU A 206 16.06 18.58 6.18
CA LEU A 206 16.66 17.28 6.56
C LEU A 206 15.81 16.55 7.60
N ASN A 207 14.60 16.17 7.22
CA ASN A 207 13.76 15.26 7.98
C ASN A 207 14.30 13.83 7.85
N VAL A 208 14.29 13.08 8.95
CA VAL A 208 14.81 11.71 8.99
C VAL A 208 13.71 10.78 9.48
N GLN A 209 13.39 9.75 8.71
CA GLN A 209 12.41 8.72 9.05
C GLN A 209 13.07 7.34 9.13
N VAL A 210 12.85 6.62 10.23
CA VAL A 210 13.43 5.29 10.48
C VAL A 210 12.34 4.32 10.91
N GLY A 211 12.43 3.07 10.46
CA GLY A 211 11.55 1.97 10.85
C GLY A 211 10.96 1.23 9.65
N GLN A 212 9.78 0.64 9.84
CA GLN A 212 9.01 -0.01 8.78
C GLN A 212 7.91 0.93 8.27
N TYR A 213 7.96 1.27 6.99
CA TYR A 213 6.99 2.17 6.36
C TYR A 213 6.94 1.96 4.85
N LYS A 214 6.02 2.65 4.18
CA LYS A 214 5.97 2.68 2.72
C LYS A 214 7.19 3.39 2.16
N VAL A 215 7.88 2.74 1.23
CA VAL A 215 9.06 3.32 0.60
C VAL A 215 8.66 4.46 -0.34
N TYR A 216 9.30 5.62 -0.22
CA TYR A 216 9.03 6.79 -1.07
C TYR A 216 9.64 6.63 -2.46
N PHE A 217 8.96 5.89 -3.33
CA PHE A 217 9.45 5.58 -4.67
C PHE A 217 8.54 6.17 -5.76
N ASN A 218 7.29 5.69 -5.83
CA ASN A 218 6.28 6.17 -6.77
C ASN A 218 5.02 6.62 -6.02
N ARG A 219 4.18 7.39 -6.70
CA ARG A 219 2.99 8.00 -6.10
C ARG A 219 1.95 6.94 -5.70
N SER A 220 1.71 5.92 -6.51
CA SER A 220 0.73 4.85 -6.21
C SER A 220 1.13 3.96 -5.02
N GLN A 221 2.43 3.85 -4.72
CA GLN A 221 2.97 3.19 -3.54
C GLN A 221 2.78 4.04 -2.28
N ILE A 222 3.09 5.34 -2.37
CA ILE A 222 2.97 6.29 -1.25
C ILE A 222 1.49 6.50 -0.88
N ASN A 223 0.61 6.59 -1.89
CA ASN A 223 -0.79 6.98 -1.69
C ASN A 223 -1.51 6.18 -0.60
N SER A 224 -2.38 6.84 0.15
CA SER A 224 -3.20 6.15 1.11
C SER A 224 -4.30 5.36 0.41
N THR A 225 -4.49 4.13 0.84
CA THR A 225 -5.64 3.32 0.40
C THR A 225 -6.98 3.90 0.85
N ALA A 226 -7.00 4.85 1.79
CA ALA A 226 -8.23 5.49 2.26
C ALA A 226 -8.70 6.60 1.30
N SER A 227 -7.81 7.12 0.46
CA SER A 227 -8.02 8.24 -0.45
C SER A 227 -7.94 7.80 -1.93
N MET A 228 -8.30 6.56 -2.21
CA MET A 228 -8.31 6.00 -3.57
C MET A 228 -9.66 6.22 -4.24
N GLN A 229 -9.65 6.42 -5.55
CA GLN A 229 -10.83 6.55 -6.40
C GLN A 229 -11.46 5.21 -6.77
N PHE A 230 -10.73 4.11 -6.59
CA PHE A 230 -11.16 2.76 -6.95
C PHE A 230 -11.05 1.83 -5.74
N ALA A 231 -11.91 0.82 -5.68
CA ALA A 231 -11.87 -0.19 -4.62
C ALA A 231 -10.48 -0.89 -4.51
N SER A 232 -9.73 -1.02 -5.60
CA SER A 232 -8.39 -1.61 -5.60
C SER A 232 -7.44 -0.85 -6.51
N ARG A 233 -6.13 -1.03 -6.28
CA ARG A 233 -5.10 -0.60 -7.21
C ARG A 233 -5.18 -1.43 -8.49
N ALA A 234 -4.69 -0.89 -9.60
CA ALA A 234 -4.49 -1.67 -10.82
C ALA A 234 -3.37 -2.69 -10.61
N GLN A 235 -3.41 -3.81 -11.34
CA GLN A 235 -2.39 -4.86 -11.25
C GLN A 235 -0.96 -4.32 -11.50
N VAL A 236 -0.81 -3.39 -12.45
CA VAL A 236 0.49 -2.75 -12.75
C VAL A 236 1.05 -1.97 -11.55
N MET A 237 0.20 -1.30 -10.76
CA MET A 237 0.62 -0.59 -9.54
C MET A 237 1.05 -1.56 -8.42
N GLU A 238 0.74 -2.86 -8.54
CA GLU A 238 1.22 -3.91 -7.65
C GLU A 238 2.56 -4.44 -8.17
N ALA A 239 2.65 -4.77 -9.45
CA ALA A 239 3.89 -5.28 -10.05
C ALA A 239 5.09 -4.36 -9.83
N PHE A 240 4.88 -3.04 -9.89
CA PHE A 240 5.92 -2.03 -9.78
C PHE A 240 6.01 -1.36 -8.41
N THR A 241 6.39 -2.14 -7.40
CA THR A 241 6.90 -1.60 -6.14
C THR A 241 8.41 -1.38 -6.19
N ALA A 242 8.94 -0.55 -5.29
CA ALA A 242 10.38 -0.27 -5.19
C ALA A 242 11.21 -1.56 -5.07
N SER A 243 10.77 -2.49 -4.21
CA SER A 243 11.45 -3.76 -4.00
C SER A 243 11.04 -4.86 -4.99
N GLY A 244 9.92 -4.69 -5.69
CA GLY A 244 9.26 -5.75 -6.46
C GLY A 244 8.52 -6.78 -5.60
N LEU A 245 8.60 -6.67 -4.28
CA LEU A 245 8.07 -7.64 -3.31
C LEU A 245 6.95 -7.06 -2.45
N ASN A 246 7.08 -5.80 -2.04
CA ASN A 246 6.14 -5.13 -1.18
C ASN A 246 6.29 -3.60 -1.30
N ARG A 247 5.21 -2.88 -1.00
CA ARG A 247 5.20 -1.41 -0.93
C ARG A 247 5.95 -0.86 0.26
N ARG A 248 6.19 -1.69 1.28
CA ARG A 248 6.80 -1.33 2.55
C ARG A 248 8.08 -2.10 2.76
N ASP A 249 9.00 -1.48 3.47
CA ASP A 249 10.28 -2.07 3.84
C ASP A 249 10.76 -1.48 5.16
N VAL A 250 11.83 -2.05 5.71
CA VAL A 250 12.49 -1.57 6.92
C VAL A 250 13.75 -0.82 6.51
N GLY A 251 13.90 0.42 6.97
CA GLY A 251 15.04 1.25 6.61
C GLY A 251 14.98 2.68 7.11
N ILE A 252 15.80 3.51 6.49
CA ILE A 252 15.95 4.94 6.77
C ILE A 252 15.69 5.76 5.51
N THR A 253 15.00 6.89 5.64
CA THR A 253 14.80 7.87 4.58
C THR A 253 15.16 9.25 5.10
N ILE A 254 15.88 10.01 4.30
CA ILE A 254 16.13 11.42 4.48
C ILE A 254 15.32 12.18 3.42
N MET A 255 14.62 13.22 3.84
CA MET A 255 13.77 14.02 2.97
C MET A 255 13.68 15.45 3.47
N ASN A 256 13.28 16.38 2.62
CA ASN A 256 12.89 17.71 3.08
C ASN A 256 11.40 17.76 3.42
N ASP A 257 10.96 18.87 3.99
CA ASP A 257 9.56 19.13 4.32
C ASP A 257 8.75 19.49 3.06
N GLU A 258 7.82 18.61 2.71
CA GLU A 258 6.94 18.78 1.56
C GLU A 258 5.92 19.90 1.67
N GLU A 259 5.73 20.46 2.87
CA GLU A 259 4.86 21.60 3.13
C GLU A 259 5.54 22.93 2.85
N ILE A 260 6.84 23.00 3.09
CA ILE A 260 7.63 24.22 2.99
C ILE A 260 8.21 24.38 1.58
N TYR A 261 8.69 23.29 0.97
CA TYR A 261 9.41 23.36 -0.28
C TYR A 261 8.58 22.91 -1.50
N PRO A 262 8.66 23.62 -2.65
CA PRO A 262 7.97 23.22 -3.86
C PRO A 262 8.59 21.99 -4.53
N VAL A 263 9.90 21.79 -4.35
CA VAL A 263 10.64 20.61 -4.82
C VAL A 263 10.99 19.75 -3.62
N ASN A 264 10.70 18.47 -3.72
CA ASN A 264 10.87 17.50 -2.65
C ASN A 264 11.76 16.35 -3.09
N TYR A 265 12.66 15.95 -2.20
CA TYR A 265 13.56 14.83 -2.41
C TYR A 265 13.37 13.79 -1.32
N TYR A 266 13.53 12.53 -1.69
CA TYR A 266 13.51 11.40 -0.77
C TYR A 266 14.68 10.49 -1.14
N PHE A 267 15.60 10.27 -0.21
CA PHE A 267 16.70 9.33 -0.35
C PHE A 267 16.59 8.30 0.76
N GLY A 268 16.48 7.02 0.40
CA GLY A 268 16.29 5.96 1.37
C GLY A 268 17.15 4.74 1.11
N VAL A 269 17.49 4.05 2.21
CA VAL A 269 18.21 2.79 2.24
C VAL A 269 17.39 1.80 3.05
N PHE A 270 17.14 0.63 2.49
CA PHE A 270 16.22 -0.37 3.04
C PHE A 270 16.78 -1.79 2.91
N ASN A 271 16.22 -2.72 3.67
CA ASN A 271 16.60 -4.14 3.56
C ASN A 271 16.19 -4.76 2.21
N GLY A 272 15.14 -4.24 1.57
CA GLY A 272 14.71 -4.64 0.22
C GLY A 272 13.88 -5.93 0.16
N SER A 273 13.64 -6.59 1.30
CA SER A 273 12.91 -7.86 1.43
C SER A 273 11.45 -7.68 1.90
N GLY A 274 11.01 -6.43 2.06
CA GLY A 274 9.67 -6.10 2.53
C GLY A 274 9.56 -6.01 4.06
N PRO A 275 8.33 -6.11 4.63
CA PRO A 275 8.10 -6.04 6.06
C PRO A 275 8.76 -7.16 6.87
N LEU A 276 9.36 -6.83 8.03
CA LEU A 276 10.11 -7.75 8.90
C LEU A 276 9.72 -7.71 10.39
N VAL A 277 8.84 -6.80 10.84
CA VAL A 277 8.52 -6.65 12.28
C VAL A 277 7.99 -7.94 12.93
N ASN A 278 7.36 -8.84 12.16
CA ASN A 278 6.85 -10.13 12.64
C ASN A 278 7.76 -11.33 12.26
N ARG A 279 8.99 -11.10 11.80
CA ARG A 279 9.89 -12.13 11.25
C ARG A 279 11.27 -12.07 11.90
N PHE A 280 11.35 -12.42 13.19
CA PHE A 280 12.62 -12.56 13.91
C PHE A 280 13.40 -13.85 13.60
N VAL A 281 12.84 -14.76 12.77
CA VAL A 281 13.51 -16.01 12.39
C VAL A 281 13.65 -16.05 10.88
N GLN A 282 14.86 -15.77 10.43
CA GLN A 282 15.28 -15.87 9.05
C GLN A 282 16.27 -17.05 9.06
N PHE A 283 15.90 -18.19 8.46
CA PHE A 283 16.71 -19.42 8.55
C PHE A 283 18.01 -19.23 7.77
N SER A 284 19.14 -19.40 8.45
CA SER A 284 20.48 -19.30 7.85
C SER A 284 20.94 -20.68 7.38
N SER A 285 21.02 -20.89 6.08
CA SER A 285 21.86 -21.94 5.52
C SER A 285 22.34 -21.47 4.15
N GLU A 286 23.59 -21.79 3.83
CA GLU A 286 24.24 -21.53 2.56
C GLU A 286 24.76 -22.88 2.06
N GLU A 287 25.00 -22.97 0.75
CA GLU A 287 25.75 -24.09 0.19
C GLU A 287 27.18 -24.13 0.76
N PRO A 288 27.60 -25.22 1.40
CA PRO A 288 28.88 -25.32 2.08
C PRO A 288 30.07 -25.47 1.11
N THR A 289 29.84 -25.73 -0.18
CA THR A 289 30.90 -25.84 -1.18
C THR A 289 30.47 -25.23 -2.50
N VAL A 290 31.04 -24.07 -2.83
CA VAL A 290 30.81 -23.33 -4.07
C VAL A 290 31.11 -24.24 -5.28
N GLY A 291 30.11 -24.44 -6.14
CA GLY A 291 30.23 -25.28 -7.34
C GLY A 291 29.79 -26.73 -7.18
N CYS A 292 29.30 -27.13 -6.00
CA CYS A 292 28.61 -28.39 -5.81
C CYS A 292 27.09 -28.22 -6.07
N PRO A 293 26.34 -29.31 -6.29
CA PRO A 293 24.87 -29.26 -6.37
C PRO A 293 24.23 -29.22 -4.98
N GLY A 294 23.38 -28.22 -4.70
CA GLY A 294 22.56 -28.17 -3.48
C GLY A 294 21.20 -28.88 -3.60
N GLY A 295 20.84 -29.74 -2.65
CA GLY A 295 19.51 -30.39 -2.61
C GLY A 295 19.38 -31.54 -1.59
N GLN A 296 18.22 -31.69 -0.94
CA GLN A 296 17.97 -32.57 0.22
C GLN A 296 17.94 -34.09 -0.09
N THR A 297 18.30 -34.84 0.95
CA THR A 297 18.10 -36.28 1.25
C THR A 297 17.17 -37.09 0.35
N GLY A 298 17.65 -38.28 -0.03
CA GLY A 298 16.81 -39.43 -0.36
C GLY A 298 16.78 -39.81 -1.84
N GLY A 299 17.93 -39.84 -2.51
CA GLY A 299 17.99 -40.31 -3.90
C GLY A 299 19.34 -40.06 -4.52
N ASN A 300 20.30 -40.90 -4.18
CA ASN A 300 21.58 -40.97 -4.88
C ASN A 300 21.35 -41.40 -6.34
N PRO A 301 22.29 -41.09 -7.25
CA PRO A 301 23.37 -42.05 -7.43
C PRO A 301 24.61 -41.64 -6.65
N PHE A 302 25.08 -42.58 -5.84
CA PHE A 302 26.39 -42.57 -5.22
C PHE A 302 27.39 -42.99 -6.30
N PRO A 303 28.60 -42.44 -6.36
CA PRO A 303 29.16 -41.38 -5.50
C PRO A 303 28.87 -39.95 -6.00
N SER A 304 29.06 -38.94 -5.14
CA SER A 304 28.97 -37.52 -5.53
C SER A 304 29.95 -37.23 -6.69
N PRO A 305 29.63 -36.26 -7.57
CA PRO A 305 30.59 -35.81 -8.59
C PRO A 305 31.94 -35.50 -7.94
N GLY A 306 33.01 -36.08 -8.49
CA GLY A 306 34.32 -36.19 -7.85
C GLY A 306 34.81 -34.87 -7.26
N GLY A 307 34.87 -34.80 -5.93
CA GLY A 307 35.38 -33.66 -5.16
C GLY A 307 34.38 -33.00 -4.20
N CYS A 308 33.08 -33.26 -4.35
CA CYS A 308 32.05 -32.68 -3.46
C CYS A 308 31.79 -33.55 -2.22
N GLN A 309 31.73 -32.93 -1.03
CA GLN A 309 31.30 -33.58 0.21
C GLN A 309 29.87 -34.16 0.08
N PRO A 310 29.47 -35.18 0.87
CA PRO A 310 28.12 -35.76 0.82
C PRO A 310 27.02 -34.69 0.90
N ASN A 311 25.93 -34.86 0.14
CA ASN A 311 24.81 -33.90 0.03
C ASN A 311 24.39 -33.35 1.40
N GLN A 312 24.61 -32.04 1.59
CA GLN A 312 24.15 -31.30 2.75
C GLN A 312 22.80 -30.63 2.41
N ARG A 313 21.94 -30.43 3.41
CA ARG A 313 20.65 -29.75 3.19
C ARG A 313 20.91 -28.26 2.96
N ASN A 314 21.14 -27.85 1.71
CA ASN A 314 21.22 -26.44 1.35
C ASN A 314 19.81 -25.85 1.37
N LEU A 315 19.51 -24.99 2.35
CA LEU A 315 18.36 -24.09 2.31
C LEU A 315 18.87 -22.82 1.64
N ASN A 316 18.40 -22.44 0.44
CA ASN A 316 18.73 -21.15 -0.17
C ASN A 316 18.01 -20.01 0.57
N GLY A 317 18.44 -19.73 1.80
CA GLY A 317 17.95 -18.63 2.60
C GLY A 317 18.81 -17.40 2.37
N ASN A 318 18.42 -16.51 1.45
CA ASN A 318 19.09 -15.22 1.34
C ASN A 318 18.59 -14.27 2.46
N LEU A 319 19.39 -14.14 3.51
CA LEU A 319 19.09 -13.30 4.68
C LEU A 319 19.19 -11.80 4.37
N ARG A 320 19.85 -11.43 3.26
CA ARG A 320 20.15 -10.04 2.92
C ARG A 320 20.83 -9.27 4.05
N THR A 321 21.83 -9.90 4.69
CA THR A 321 22.54 -9.38 5.87
C THR A 321 23.74 -8.51 5.51
N SER A 322 24.08 -8.39 4.24
CA SER A 322 25.23 -7.63 3.77
C SER A 322 24.82 -6.26 3.22
N VAL A 323 25.68 -5.25 3.38
CA VAL A 323 25.42 -3.88 2.90
C VAL A 323 25.21 -3.82 1.38
N ASN A 324 25.91 -4.67 0.62
CA ASN A 324 25.74 -4.81 -0.83
C ASN A 324 24.39 -5.42 -1.24
N GLN A 325 23.62 -5.92 -0.28
CA GLN A 325 22.27 -6.47 -0.45
C GLN A 325 21.21 -5.51 0.07
N LEU A 326 21.51 -4.24 0.33
CA LEU A 326 20.52 -3.22 0.66
C LEU A 326 19.88 -2.64 -0.61
N MET A 327 18.61 -2.27 -0.50
CA MET A 327 17.89 -1.52 -1.52
C MET A 327 18.13 -0.02 -1.35
N TYR A 328 18.42 0.66 -2.45
CA TYR A 328 18.60 2.11 -2.50
C TYR A 328 17.47 2.74 -3.31
N VAL A 329 16.88 3.80 -2.78
CA VAL A 329 15.77 4.51 -3.43
C VAL A 329 16.03 6.01 -3.44
N ALA A 330 15.81 6.62 -4.59
CA ALA A 330 15.80 8.07 -4.76
C ALA A 330 14.50 8.49 -5.43
N ARG A 331 13.86 9.55 -4.94
CA ARG A 331 12.68 10.17 -5.56
C ARG A 331 12.82 11.68 -5.53
N LEU A 332 12.41 12.32 -6.61
CA LEU A 332 12.26 13.77 -6.73
C LEU A 332 10.83 14.10 -7.16
N GLN A 333 10.25 15.15 -6.59
CA GLN A 333 8.93 15.64 -6.96
C GLN A 333 8.93 17.16 -6.98
N ALA A 334 8.37 17.76 -8.03
CA ALA A 334 8.15 19.20 -8.14
C ALA A 334 6.65 19.50 -8.19
N ASN A 335 6.18 20.37 -7.30
CA ASN A 335 4.83 20.93 -7.31
C ASN A 335 4.86 22.24 -8.13
N LEU A 336 4.33 22.20 -9.36
CA LEU A 336 4.47 23.29 -10.34
C LEU A 336 3.41 24.38 -10.21
N MET A 337 2.18 24.03 -9.83
CA MET A 337 1.05 24.98 -9.77
C MET A 337 0.33 24.97 -8.42
N GLY A 338 0.82 24.19 -7.45
CA GLY A 338 0.22 24.01 -6.14
C GLY A 338 0.42 22.58 -5.65
N ARG A 339 0.15 22.32 -4.36
CA ARG A 339 0.35 21.00 -3.76
C ARG A 339 -0.81 20.07 -4.13
N ALA A 340 -0.61 19.21 -5.12
CA ALA A 340 -1.62 18.21 -5.50
C ALA A 340 -1.91 17.15 -4.40
N GLY A 341 -1.06 17.09 -3.36
CA GLY A 341 -1.12 16.09 -2.29
C GLY A 341 -0.96 14.67 -2.84
N TYR A 342 -1.33 13.64 -2.07
CA TYR A 342 -1.29 12.22 -2.52
C TYR A 342 -2.67 11.56 -2.66
N GLY A 343 -3.77 12.26 -2.34
CA GLY A 343 -5.12 11.77 -2.65
C GLY A 343 -5.32 11.66 -4.16
N GLU A 344 -6.04 10.65 -4.64
CA GLU A 344 -6.24 10.43 -6.08
C GLU A 344 -7.30 11.42 -6.65
N GLY A 345 -8.41 11.62 -5.94
CA GLY A 345 -9.45 12.60 -6.30
C GLY A 345 -9.20 14.03 -5.81
N ASP A 346 -9.93 14.98 -6.37
CA ASP A 346 -10.01 16.38 -5.90
C ASP A 346 -11.16 16.61 -4.89
N LEU A 347 -11.20 15.79 -3.83
CA LEU A 347 -12.23 15.90 -2.78
C LEU A 347 -12.25 17.27 -2.09
N ALA A 348 -11.08 17.92 -1.99
CA ALA A 348 -10.95 19.24 -1.41
C ALA A 348 -11.57 20.34 -2.28
N TYR A 349 -11.88 20.04 -3.55
CA TYR A 349 -12.38 20.96 -4.55
C TYR A 349 -11.42 22.14 -4.77
N SER A 350 -10.29 21.86 -5.39
CA SER A 350 -9.19 22.81 -5.56
C SER A 350 -9.60 24.00 -6.44
N GLU A 351 -9.71 25.19 -5.84
CA GLU A 351 -10.11 26.40 -6.56
C GLU A 351 -9.04 26.89 -7.54
N THR A 352 -7.77 26.60 -7.24
CA THR A 352 -6.60 26.86 -8.08
C THR A 352 -6.05 25.53 -8.63
N PRO A 353 -5.46 25.54 -9.85
CA PRO A 353 -4.92 24.32 -10.44
C PRO A 353 -3.72 23.82 -9.61
N GLN A 354 -3.72 22.55 -9.23
CA GLN A 354 -2.59 21.92 -8.53
C GLN A 354 -1.94 20.91 -9.46
N MET A 355 -0.62 20.98 -9.62
CA MET A 355 0.13 20.13 -10.54
C MET A 355 1.41 19.65 -9.88
N ALA A 356 1.67 18.35 -9.96
CA ALA A 356 2.91 17.74 -9.49
C ALA A 356 3.48 16.79 -10.55
N VAL A 357 4.79 16.83 -10.73
CA VAL A 357 5.56 15.87 -11.52
C VAL A 357 6.57 15.22 -10.58
N GLY A 358 6.62 13.90 -10.57
CA GLY A 358 7.55 13.13 -9.76
C GLY A 358 8.30 12.10 -10.60
N GLY A 359 9.48 11.73 -10.14
CA GLY A 359 10.27 10.65 -10.72
C GLY A 359 11.05 9.93 -9.63
N GLY A 360 11.31 8.65 -9.83
CA GLY A 360 12.00 7.84 -8.85
C GLY A 360 12.84 6.73 -9.47
N TYR A 361 13.82 6.30 -8.71
CA TYR A 361 14.71 5.20 -9.03
C TYR A 361 14.86 4.30 -7.80
N ALA A 362 14.72 2.99 -8.00
CA ALA A 362 14.95 1.98 -6.98
C ALA A 362 15.90 0.92 -7.51
N TYR A 363 17.00 0.67 -6.79
CA TYR A 363 17.93 -0.41 -7.05
C TYR A 363 17.88 -1.42 -5.90
N ASN A 364 17.42 -2.63 -6.20
CA ASN A 364 17.24 -3.71 -5.25
C ASN A 364 18.08 -4.93 -5.69
N PRO A 365 19.34 -5.06 -5.23
CA PRO A 365 20.24 -6.10 -5.66
C PRO A 365 20.00 -7.45 -4.99
N ALA A 366 20.54 -8.49 -5.60
CA ALA A 366 20.68 -9.84 -5.06
C ALA A 366 19.37 -10.46 -4.57
N ILE A 367 18.28 -10.27 -5.31
CA ILE A 367 17.02 -10.98 -5.06
C ILE A 367 17.20 -12.42 -5.49
N ASP A 368 17.19 -13.33 -4.53
CA ASP A 368 17.25 -14.74 -4.82
C ASP A 368 15.89 -15.25 -5.31
N THR A 369 15.81 -15.48 -6.62
CA THR A 369 14.69 -16.14 -7.29
C THR A 369 15.07 -17.52 -7.80
N SER A 370 16.23 -18.05 -7.36
CA SER A 370 16.77 -19.35 -7.78
C SER A 370 15.81 -20.49 -7.45
N THR A 371 16.15 -21.70 -7.85
CA THR A 371 15.53 -22.91 -7.31
C THR A 371 16.56 -24.02 -7.37
N ASN A 372 16.71 -24.77 -6.28
CA ASN A 372 17.68 -25.87 -6.18
C ASN A 372 17.25 -27.14 -6.89
N ASN A 373 16.09 -27.13 -7.54
CA ASN A 373 15.55 -28.28 -8.26
C ASN A 373 15.06 -27.82 -9.64
N ALA A 374 14.92 -28.75 -10.58
CA ALA A 374 14.22 -28.51 -11.86
C ALA A 374 12.75 -28.06 -11.68
N PHE A 375 12.29 -27.86 -10.44
CA PHE A 375 10.94 -27.55 -10.01
C PHE A 375 10.92 -26.36 -9.05
N VAL A 376 10.14 -25.33 -9.40
CA VAL A 376 10.07 -24.05 -8.66
C VAL A 376 9.33 -24.17 -7.31
N GLY A 377 8.56 -25.24 -7.10
CA GLY A 377 7.60 -25.38 -5.99
C GLY A 377 8.09 -26.09 -4.71
N ILE A 378 9.34 -26.54 -4.62
CA ILE A 378 9.81 -27.37 -3.48
C ILE A 378 10.94 -26.76 -2.66
N ASP A 379 11.25 -25.47 -2.87
CA ASP A 379 12.28 -24.77 -2.10
C ASP A 379 11.67 -23.93 -0.96
N LEU A 380 11.75 -24.49 0.25
CA LEU A 380 11.17 -23.94 1.47
C LEU A 380 11.95 -22.75 2.03
N ALA A 381 13.25 -22.64 1.73
CA ALA A 381 14.14 -21.68 2.36
C ALA A 381 13.76 -20.23 2.03
N ASN A 382 13.14 -20.02 0.87
CA ASN A 382 12.78 -18.70 0.36
C ASN A 382 11.28 -18.54 0.02
N LEU A 383 10.43 -19.40 0.58
CA LEU A 383 8.99 -19.42 0.27
C LEU A 383 8.30 -18.07 0.50
N THR A 384 8.79 -17.30 1.48
CA THR A 384 8.28 -15.96 1.81
C THR A 384 8.48 -14.95 0.68
N VAL A 385 9.69 -14.83 0.12
CA VAL A 385 9.99 -13.91 -0.99
C VAL A 385 9.24 -14.37 -2.24
N ARG A 386 9.19 -15.69 -2.50
CA ARG A 386 8.45 -16.26 -3.63
C ARG A 386 6.96 -15.90 -3.57
N ARG A 387 6.34 -16.07 -2.40
CA ARG A 387 4.94 -15.67 -2.16
C ARG A 387 4.74 -14.17 -2.35
N ALA A 388 5.69 -13.35 -1.89
CA ALA A 388 5.62 -11.91 -2.10
C ALA A 388 5.72 -11.54 -3.60
N LEU A 389 6.65 -12.12 -4.35
CA LEU A 389 6.74 -11.94 -5.80
C LEU A 389 5.44 -12.33 -6.50
N ALA A 390 4.91 -13.52 -6.21
CA ALA A 390 3.67 -14.02 -6.80
C ALA A 390 2.46 -13.14 -6.45
N GLN A 391 2.32 -12.74 -5.18
CA GLN A 391 1.22 -11.89 -4.72
C GLN A 391 1.21 -10.53 -5.43
N TYR A 392 2.39 -9.97 -5.73
CA TYR A 392 2.52 -8.69 -6.42
C TYR A 392 2.58 -8.83 -7.95
N GLY A 393 2.38 -10.02 -8.52
CA GLY A 393 2.34 -10.24 -9.97
C GLY A 393 3.69 -10.49 -10.64
N ASN A 394 4.76 -10.57 -9.86
CA ASN A 394 6.13 -10.82 -10.33
C ASN A 394 6.50 -12.31 -10.30
N GLY A 395 5.51 -13.22 -10.25
CA GLY A 395 5.74 -14.68 -10.19
C GLY A 395 6.53 -15.25 -11.36
N ARG A 396 6.57 -14.55 -12.50
CA ARG A 396 7.28 -14.99 -13.70
C ARG A 396 8.79 -15.02 -13.51
N MET A 397 9.30 -14.18 -12.62
CA MET A 397 10.72 -14.08 -12.27
C MET A 397 11.22 -15.27 -11.45
N LEU A 398 10.31 -16.13 -10.95
CA LEU A 398 10.70 -17.32 -10.20
C LEU A 398 11.43 -18.33 -11.09
N GLY A 399 12.58 -18.80 -10.62
CA GLY A 399 13.49 -19.70 -11.33
C GLY A 399 14.63 -19.00 -12.06
N GLN A 400 14.70 -17.67 -12.03
CA GLN A 400 15.70 -16.90 -12.76
C GLN A 400 17.04 -16.77 -12.02
N GLY A 401 17.26 -17.46 -10.90
CA GLY A 401 18.52 -17.35 -10.15
C GLY A 401 18.59 -16.07 -9.29
N VAL A 402 19.78 -15.57 -9.04
CA VAL A 402 19.96 -14.28 -8.35
C VAL A 402 19.82 -13.14 -9.36
N VAL A 403 18.91 -12.20 -9.06
CA VAL A 403 18.60 -11.07 -9.94
C VAL A 403 18.66 -9.74 -9.19
N ASP A 404 19.10 -8.69 -9.90
CA ASP A 404 19.00 -7.31 -9.44
C ASP A 404 17.82 -6.62 -10.12
N PHE A 405 17.03 -5.87 -9.35
CA PHE A 405 15.99 -5.01 -9.90
C PHE A 405 16.44 -3.56 -9.94
N SER A 406 16.37 -2.96 -11.11
CA SER A 406 16.59 -1.52 -11.32
C SER A 406 15.30 -0.95 -11.91
N THR A 407 14.51 -0.27 -11.08
CA THR A 407 13.17 0.21 -11.45
C THR A 407 13.14 1.74 -11.51
N TRP A 408 12.75 2.27 -12.66
CA TRP A 408 12.50 3.69 -12.90
C TRP A 408 11.00 3.96 -12.87
N THR A 409 10.62 5.14 -12.38
CA THR A 409 9.24 5.62 -12.38
C THR A 409 9.17 7.08 -12.78
N LEU A 410 8.12 7.45 -13.50
CA LEU A 410 7.72 8.84 -13.76
C LEU A 410 6.24 8.96 -13.43
N ASP A 411 5.88 9.93 -12.61
CA ASP A 411 4.52 10.18 -12.16
C ASP A 411 4.06 11.62 -12.38
N TYR A 412 2.78 11.77 -12.65
CA TYR A 412 2.10 13.04 -12.89
C TYR A 412 0.79 13.09 -12.11
N ALA A 413 0.48 14.25 -11.53
CA ALA A 413 -0.81 14.51 -10.90
C ALA A 413 -1.28 15.93 -11.19
N PHE A 414 -2.56 16.07 -11.51
CA PHE A 414 -3.22 17.35 -11.71
C PHE A 414 -4.60 17.35 -11.07
N LYS A 415 -4.97 18.47 -10.45
CA LYS A 415 -6.29 18.68 -9.84
C LYS A 415 -6.78 20.11 -10.05
N TYR A 416 -8.05 20.25 -10.38
CA TYR A 416 -8.67 21.56 -10.55
C TYR A 416 -10.20 21.47 -10.54
N ARG A 417 -10.87 22.22 -9.66
CA ARG A 417 -12.34 22.37 -9.60
C ARG A 417 -13.10 21.04 -9.67
N GLY A 418 -12.65 20.06 -8.91
CA GLY A 418 -13.27 18.73 -8.87
C GLY A 418 -12.78 17.78 -9.96
N PHE A 419 -11.99 18.23 -10.94
CA PHE A 419 -11.29 17.34 -11.87
C PHE A 419 -9.99 16.84 -11.23
N SER A 420 -9.67 15.56 -11.44
CA SER A 420 -8.34 15.01 -11.17
C SER A 420 -7.85 14.14 -12.32
N LEU A 421 -6.53 14.15 -12.51
CA LEU A 421 -5.81 13.31 -13.46
C LEU A 421 -4.52 12.83 -12.78
N GLN A 422 -4.24 11.55 -12.88
CA GLN A 422 -3.01 10.95 -12.38
C GLN A 422 -2.51 9.91 -13.38
N ALA A 423 -1.21 9.92 -13.65
CA ALA A 423 -0.57 8.95 -14.52
C ALA A 423 0.77 8.53 -13.93
N GLU A 424 1.12 7.26 -14.10
CA GLU A 424 2.45 6.75 -13.74
C GLU A 424 2.93 5.78 -14.82
N TYR A 425 4.23 5.85 -15.12
CA TYR A 425 4.95 4.94 -16.00
C TYR A 425 6.10 4.31 -15.23
N TRP A 426 6.36 3.02 -15.50
CA TRP A 426 7.47 2.26 -14.93
C TRP A 426 8.25 1.50 -15.97
N PHE A 427 9.55 1.40 -15.73
CA PHE A 427 10.45 0.49 -16.44
C PHE A 427 11.36 -0.21 -15.43
N ARG A 428 11.34 -1.54 -15.41
CA ARG A 428 12.21 -2.36 -14.57
C ARG A 428 13.17 -3.15 -15.44
N ASN A 429 14.46 -2.93 -15.22
CA ASN A 429 15.51 -3.81 -15.69
C ASN A 429 15.72 -4.93 -14.66
N VAL A 430 15.77 -6.17 -15.14
CA VAL A 430 16.04 -7.36 -14.33
C VAL A 430 17.37 -7.96 -14.79
N ILE A 431 18.43 -7.76 -14.00
CA ILE A 431 19.78 -8.20 -14.34
C ILE A 431 20.04 -9.51 -13.61
N ARG A 432 20.29 -10.58 -14.37
CA ARG A 432 20.64 -11.89 -13.81
C ARG A 432 22.15 -12.00 -13.60
N HIS A 433 22.57 -12.53 -12.45
CA HIS A 433 24.00 -12.75 -12.14
C HIS A 433 24.58 -13.96 -12.88
N ASN A 434 23.77 -15.01 -13.02
CA ASN A 434 24.14 -16.22 -13.76
C ASN A 434 24.14 -15.94 -15.27
N LYS A 435 25.27 -16.20 -15.94
CA LYS A 435 25.51 -15.86 -17.36
C LYS A 435 24.80 -16.77 -18.37
N GLU A 436 24.54 -18.01 -18.00
CA GLU A 436 23.96 -19.02 -18.91
C GLU A 436 22.43 -18.92 -18.99
N LEU A 437 21.79 -19.60 -19.93
CA LEU A 437 20.33 -19.71 -19.90
C LEU A 437 19.89 -20.49 -18.64
N PRO A 438 18.73 -20.16 -18.04
CA PRO A 438 18.20 -20.96 -16.95
C PRO A 438 18.06 -22.43 -17.33
N CYS A 439 18.57 -23.32 -16.49
CA CYS A 439 18.41 -24.75 -16.69
C CYS A 439 16.94 -25.15 -16.43
N MET A 440 16.35 -25.90 -17.35
CA MET A 440 14.99 -26.44 -17.20
C MET A 440 15.02 -27.89 -16.76
N GLN A 441 15.99 -28.66 -17.22
CA GLN A 441 16.09 -30.09 -16.93
C GLN A 441 17.55 -30.51 -16.81
N THR A 442 17.83 -31.35 -15.83
CA THR A 442 19.11 -32.02 -15.65
C THR A 442 19.01 -33.48 -16.06
N ALA A 443 20.13 -34.10 -16.45
CA ALA A 443 20.17 -35.52 -16.86
C ALA A 443 19.72 -36.47 -15.74
N VAL A 444 20.06 -36.11 -14.50
CA VAL A 444 19.67 -36.76 -13.23
C VAL A 444 19.56 -35.66 -12.17
N VAL A 445 19.00 -35.95 -10.99
CA VAL A 445 18.97 -34.98 -9.87
C VAL A 445 20.40 -34.52 -9.56
N GLY A 446 20.66 -33.21 -9.62
CA GLY A 446 22.00 -32.64 -9.42
C GLY A 446 23.02 -32.89 -10.54
N GLY A 447 22.60 -33.51 -11.66
CA GLY A 447 23.45 -33.75 -12.84
C GLY A 447 23.55 -32.56 -13.80
N PRO A 448 24.30 -32.70 -14.91
CA PRO A 448 24.45 -31.62 -15.89
C PRO A 448 23.11 -31.23 -16.53
N CYS A 449 22.99 -29.94 -16.89
CA CYS A 449 21.80 -29.45 -17.58
C CYS A 449 21.70 -30.04 -18.98
N THR A 450 20.55 -30.61 -19.32
CA THR A 450 20.25 -31.21 -20.63
C THR A 450 19.32 -30.35 -21.47
N VAL A 451 18.49 -29.50 -20.83
CA VAL A 451 17.56 -28.61 -21.53
C VAL A 451 17.58 -27.22 -20.88
N PHE A 452 17.77 -26.20 -21.70
CA PHE A 452 17.83 -24.79 -21.29
C PHE A 452 16.57 -24.03 -21.73
N ALA A 453 16.23 -22.96 -20.98
CA ALA A 453 15.15 -22.06 -21.34
C ALA A 453 15.31 -21.51 -22.77
N PRO A 454 14.22 -21.31 -23.53
CA PRO A 454 14.28 -20.83 -24.90
C PRO A 454 14.84 -19.40 -25.02
N GLY A 455 14.85 -18.65 -23.92
CA GLY A 455 15.43 -17.32 -23.82
C GLY A 455 15.54 -16.87 -22.36
N GLN A 456 16.26 -15.78 -22.13
CA GLN A 456 16.29 -15.14 -20.82
C GLN A 456 15.03 -14.28 -20.63
N PHE A 457 14.60 -14.15 -19.38
CA PHE A 457 13.57 -13.20 -18.98
C PHE A 457 14.00 -11.77 -19.36
N GLY A 458 13.08 -11.00 -19.95
CA GLY A 458 13.29 -9.62 -20.36
C GLY A 458 13.08 -8.61 -19.24
N ASN A 459 13.07 -7.34 -19.64
CA ASN A 459 12.66 -6.24 -18.76
C ASN A 459 11.14 -6.23 -18.60
N THR A 460 10.64 -5.47 -17.63
CA THR A 460 9.20 -5.30 -17.38
C THR A 460 8.85 -3.83 -17.55
N THR A 461 7.73 -3.52 -18.19
CA THR A 461 7.26 -2.12 -18.35
C THR A 461 5.75 -2.02 -18.18
N GLY A 462 5.28 -0.86 -17.71
CA GLY A 462 3.85 -0.65 -17.54
C GLY A 462 3.51 0.78 -17.22
N TRP A 463 2.25 1.13 -17.40
CA TRP A 463 1.72 2.44 -17.06
C TRP A 463 0.24 2.38 -16.74
N TYR A 464 -0.25 3.43 -16.10
CA TYR A 464 -1.67 3.69 -16.01
C TYR A 464 -1.95 5.18 -16.15
N VAL A 465 -3.17 5.49 -16.57
CA VAL A 465 -3.76 6.82 -16.47
C VAL A 465 -5.11 6.66 -15.80
N GLN A 466 -5.38 7.49 -14.81
CA GLN A 466 -6.69 7.57 -14.16
C GLN A 466 -7.14 9.02 -14.07
N SER A 467 -8.44 9.23 -14.18
CA SER A 467 -9.05 10.53 -14.05
C SER A 467 -10.37 10.41 -13.30
N GLY A 468 -10.72 11.45 -12.55
CA GLY A 468 -12.02 11.57 -11.92
C GLY A 468 -12.57 12.98 -11.98
N TYR A 469 -13.89 13.08 -11.78
CA TYR A 469 -14.59 14.34 -11.72
C TYR A 469 -15.70 14.30 -10.67
N TYR A 470 -15.74 15.31 -9.81
CA TYR A 470 -16.80 15.49 -8.82
C TYR A 470 -18.05 16.10 -9.46
N LEU A 471 -19.02 15.26 -9.83
CA LEU A 471 -20.33 15.66 -10.35
C LEU A 471 -21.11 16.52 -9.34
N ILE A 472 -21.01 16.18 -8.06
CA ILE A 472 -21.48 17.02 -6.96
C ILE A 472 -20.25 17.31 -6.10
N PRO A 473 -19.83 18.59 -5.99
CA PRO A 473 -18.65 18.97 -5.24
C PRO A 473 -18.58 18.29 -3.88
N ARG A 474 -17.45 17.64 -3.62
CA ARG A 474 -17.14 16.90 -2.39
C ARG A 474 -18.00 15.67 -2.10
N LYS A 475 -19.09 15.41 -2.82
CA LYS A 475 -20.05 14.34 -2.50
C LYS A 475 -20.05 13.19 -3.48
N VAL A 476 -20.13 13.46 -4.78
CA VAL A 476 -20.26 12.40 -5.80
C VAL A 476 -19.18 12.56 -6.84
N GLU A 477 -18.38 11.52 -7.02
CA GLU A 477 -17.28 11.46 -7.98
C GLU A 477 -17.49 10.29 -8.94
N VAL A 478 -17.25 10.53 -10.22
CA VAL A 478 -17.06 9.46 -11.22
C VAL A 478 -15.58 9.40 -11.58
N ALA A 479 -15.03 8.20 -11.69
CA ALA A 479 -13.63 7.99 -12.05
C ALA A 479 -13.47 6.86 -13.06
N ALA A 480 -12.46 6.99 -13.92
CA ALA A 480 -12.07 5.99 -14.91
C ALA A 480 -10.56 5.77 -14.90
N ARG A 481 -10.12 4.54 -15.10
CA ARG A 481 -8.70 4.17 -15.17
C ARG A 481 -8.46 3.18 -16.29
N TYR A 482 -7.39 3.40 -17.04
CA TYR A 482 -6.83 2.43 -17.95
C TYR A 482 -5.39 2.12 -17.53
N ALA A 483 -5.06 0.83 -17.49
CA ALA A 483 -3.73 0.33 -17.16
C ALA A 483 -3.25 -0.68 -18.18
N TRP A 484 -1.96 -0.63 -18.47
CA TRP A 484 -1.27 -1.52 -19.40
C TRP A 484 0.04 -1.99 -18.78
N TRP A 485 0.34 -3.28 -18.93
CA TRP A 485 1.51 -3.90 -18.35
C TRP A 485 2.02 -5.00 -19.27
N ASP A 486 3.32 -4.95 -19.55
CA ASP A 486 4.11 -6.00 -20.18
C ASP A 486 5.00 -6.67 -19.11
N PRO A 487 4.66 -7.90 -18.69
CA PRO A 487 5.42 -8.65 -17.70
C PRO A 487 6.82 -9.06 -18.18
N ASP A 488 7.04 -9.20 -19.48
CA ASP A 488 8.29 -9.67 -20.07
C ASP A 488 8.45 -9.16 -21.52
N THR A 489 9.21 -8.09 -21.68
CA THR A 489 9.48 -7.43 -22.97
C THR A 489 10.17 -8.30 -24.04
N ARG A 490 10.63 -9.51 -23.70
CA ARG A 490 11.19 -10.47 -24.66
C ARG A 490 10.18 -11.54 -25.09
N SER A 491 8.99 -11.52 -24.49
CA SER A 491 7.89 -12.43 -24.76
C SER A 491 6.76 -11.70 -25.48
N GLY A 492 5.93 -12.46 -26.22
CA GLY A 492 4.71 -11.94 -26.85
C GLY A 492 3.47 -12.65 -26.33
N GLY A 493 2.32 -11.99 -26.49
CA GLY A 493 0.99 -12.56 -26.16
C GLY A 493 0.69 -12.63 -24.67
N ASP A 494 1.39 -11.87 -23.85
CA ASP A 494 1.40 -11.91 -22.38
C ASP A 494 1.02 -10.59 -21.71
N LEU A 495 0.60 -9.60 -22.52
CA LEU A 495 0.16 -8.30 -22.06
C LEU A 495 -1.01 -8.39 -21.10
N ILE A 496 -0.98 -7.54 -20.08
CA ILE A 496 -2.05 -7.36 -19.11
C ILE A 496 -2.65 -5.97 -19.31
N LYS A 497 -3.97 -5.93 -19.53
CA LYS A 497 -4.74 -4.70 -19.69
C LYS A 497 -5.85 -4.66 -18.67
N GLN A 498 -6.09 -3.50 -18.09
CA GLN A 498 -7.15 -3.30 -17.11
C GLN A 498 -7.89 -2.00 -17.39
N VAL A 499 -9.22 -2.06 -17.34
CA VAL A 499 -10.12 -0.90 -17.43
C VAL A 499 -10.97 -0.88 -16.17
N ASP A 500 -10.99 0.24 -15.46
CA ASP A 500 -11.83 0.42 -14.28
C ASP A 500 -12.72 1.65 -14.43
N LEU A 501 -13.96 1.53 -13.95
CA LEU A 501 -14.92 2.62 -13.80
C LEU A 501 -15.44 2.61 -12.37
N SER A 502 -15.49 3.77 -11.71
CA SER A 502 -15.96 3.87 -10.33
C SER A 502 -16.94 5.03 -10.15
N LEU A 503 -17.97 4.79 -9.37
CA LEU A 503 -18.85 5.81 -8.80
C LEU A 503 -18.63 5.84 -7.29
N ASN A 504 -18.24 7.00 -6.77
CA ASN A 504 -17.88 7.18 -5.38
C ASN A 504 -18.82 8.20 -4.74
N TRP A 505 -19.39 7.85 -3.58
CA TRP A 505 -20.24 8.73 -2.79
C TRP A 505 -19.63 8.95 -1.40
N PHE A 506 -19.24 10.19 -1.13
CA PHE A 506 -18.72 10.68 0.15
C PHE A 506 -19.86 11.33 0.93
N LEU A 507 -20.38 10.65 1.96
CA LEU A 507 -21.61 11.06 2.64
C LEU A 507 -21.46 12.40 3.36
N ASN A 508 -20.31 12.64 3.98
CA ASN A 508 -20.01 13.84 4.76
C ASN A 508 -19.02 14.80 4.07
N GLY A 509 -18.70 14.59 2.80
CA GLY A 509 -17.71 15.41 2.11
C GLY A 509 -16.26 15.22 2.58
N THR A 510 -15.96 14.06 3.18
CA THR A 510 -14.64 13.60 3.63
C THR A 510 -14.43 12.13 3.23
N TYR A 511 -13.19 11.63 3.29
CA TYR A 511 -12.88 10.21 3.06
C TYR A 511 -13.33 9.27 4.19
N ASP A 512 -13.84 9.85 5.28
CA ASP A 512 -14.16 9.15 6.53
C ASP A 512 -15.42 8.28 6.41
N HIS A 513 -16.32 8.62 5.49
CA HIS A 513 -17.56 7.87 5.29
C HIS A 513 -17.91 7.85 3.80
N GLN A 514 -17.68 6.71 3.15
CA GLN A 514 -17.83 6.59 1.71
C GLN A 514 -18.37 5.23 1.25
N ILE A 515 -19.10 5.27 0.14
CA ILE A 515 -19.56 4.11 -0.62
C ILE A 515 -18.94 4.19 -2.01
N MET A 516 -18.39 3.09 -2.51
CA MET A 516 -17.82 3.00 -3.84
C MET A 516 -18.42 1.82 -4.59
N VAL A 517 -18.77 2.05 -5.85
CA VAL A 517 -19.16 1.01 -6.79
C VAL A 517 -18.15 1.02 -7.93
N THR A 518 -17.30 0.01 -7.99
CA THR A 518 -16.24 -0.11 -9.01
C THR A 518 -16.52 -1.29 -9.92
N TYR A 519 -16.57 -1.07 -11.22
CA TYR A 519 -16.46 -2.09 -12.25
C TYR A 519 -15.02 -2.18 -12.74
N SER A 520 -14.51 -3.40 -12.92
CA SER A 520 -13.18 -3.68 -13.47
C SER A 520 -13.29 -4.74 -14.57
N ASN A 521 -12.67 -4.49 -15.71
CA ASN A 521 -12.37 -5.49 -16.72
C ASN A 521 -10.85 -5.71 -16.76
N ILE A 522 -10.41 -6.94 -16.62
CA ILE A 522 -8.99 -7.33 -16.69
C ILE A 522 -8.85 -8.37 -17.79
N ALA A 523 -7.90 -8.15 -18.71
CA ALA A 523 -7.52 -9.08 -19.75
C ALA A 523 -6.02 -9.41 -19.61
N MET A 524 -5.69 -10.66 -19.34
CA MET A 524 -4.32 -11.12 -19.15
C MET A 524 -3.94 -12.14 -20.22
N GLY A 525 -2.93 -11.81 -21.02
CA GLY A 525 -2.31 -12.74 -21.94
C GLY A 525 -1.55 -13.84 -21.20
N GLN A 526 -1.66 -15.07 -21.68
CA GLN A 526 -0.95 -16.24 -21.14
C GLN A 526 0.32 -16.58 -21.93
N GLY A 527 0.74 -15.75 -22.88
CA GLY A 527 1.94 -15.94 -23.66
C GLY A 527 3.24 -15.87 -22.85
N GLY A 528 4.36 -15.88 -23.55
CA GLY A 528 5.70 -15.81 -22.96
C GLY A 528 6.18 -17.06 -22.25
N PHE A 529 7.48 -17.11 -21.92
CA PHE A 529 8.09 -18.26 -21.27
C PHE A 529 8.24 -18.05 -19.76
N ALA A 530 7.97 -19.10 -18.98
CA ALA A 530 8.17 -19.12 -17.54
C ALA A 530 8.62 -20.53 -17.10
N ILE A 531 9.72 -20.61 -16.35
CA ILE A 531 10.39 -21.86 -15.99
C ILE A 531 9.46 -22.79 -15.20
N GLY A 532 9.33 -24.04 -15.64
CA GLY A 532 8.47 -25.06 -15.02
C GLY A 532 6.96 -24.87 -15.27
N ARG A 533 6.59 -23.87 -16.09
CA ARG A 533 5.19 -23.40 -16.27
C ARG A 533 4.83 -23.20 -17.75
N SER A 534 5.80 -23.33 -18.65
CA SER A 534 5.67 -23.20 -20.10
C SER A 534 6.29 -24.41 -20.79
N ALA A 535 5.84 -24.72 -22.01
CA ALA A 535 6.37 -25.82 -22.81
C ALA A 535 7.80 -25.54 -23.34
N PRO A 536 8.66 -26.57 -23.50
CA PRO A 536 8.48 -27.93 -23.00
C PRO A 536 8.71 -27.97 -21.48
N LEU A 537 7.84 -28.69 -20.77
CA LEU A 537 8.04 -28.95 -19.35
C LEU A 537 9.28 -29.87 -19.19
N PRO A 538 10.01 -29.79 -18.07
CA PRO A 538 11.11 -30.71 -17.79
C PRO A 538 10.64 -32.17 -17.94
N ALA A 539 11.38 -33.02 -18.66
CA ALA A 539 10.92 -34.38 -18.96
C ALA A 539 10.67 -35.18 -17.68
N VAL A 540 9.46 -35.75 -17.61
CA VAL A 540 8.96 -36.53 -16.48
C VAL A 540 9.61 -37.92 -16.51
N GLY A 541 10.82 -38.03 -15.96
CA GLY A 541 11.61 -39.27 -15.91
C GLY A 541 12.09 -39.70 -14.52
N ALA A 542 11.83 -38.92 -13.47
CA ALA A 542 12.17 -39.25 -12.09
C ALA A 542 10.96 -39.00 -11.17
N THR A 543 10.17 -40.06 -10.96
CA THR A 543 9.33 -40.39 -9.77
C THR A 543 8.54 -39.35 -8.95
N PHE A 544 8.45 -38.06 -9.30
CA PHE A 544 7.71 -37.08 -8.48
C PHE A 544 6.97 -36.03 -9.35
N PRO A 545 5.67 -36.21 -9.63
CA PRO A 545 4.89 -35.36 -10.55
C PRO A 545 4.36 -34.04 -9.94
N SER A 546 4.81 -33.64 -8.74
CA SER A 546 4.27 -32.46 -8.05
C SER A 546 5.07 -31.20 -8.41
N GLY A 547 4.62 -30.44 -9.41
CA GLY A 547 5.15 -29.09 -9.65
C GLY A 547 5.08 -28.59 -11.09
N THR A 548 4.91 -29.47 -12.07
CA THR A 548 4.59 -29.06 -13.44
C THR A 548 3.09 -28.82 -13.54
N VAL A 549 2.68 -27.60 -13.83
CA VAL A 549 1.28 -27.33 -14.16
C VAL A 549 1.00 -27.94 -15.53
N PRO A 550 0.04 -28.89 -15.66
CA PRO A 550 -0.31 -29.47 -16.95
C PRO A 550 -0.69 -28.39 -17.95
N LEU A 551 -0.14 -28.49 -19.16
CA LEU A 551 -0.38 -27.62 -20.33
C LEU A 551 -1.70 -27.94 -21.04
N ASP A 552 -2.61 -28.73 -20.45
CA ASP A 552 -3.81 -29.28 -21.11
C ASP A 552 -4.93 -28.25 -21.32
N ALA A 553 -4.60 -27.01 -21.62
CA ALA A 553 -5.58 -25.98 -21.94
C ALA A 553 -5.22 -25.28 -23.24
N ARG A 554 -6.23 -25.07 -24.09
CA ARG A 554 -6.11 -24.16 -25.23
C ARG A 554 -5.74 -22.79 -24.67
N ALA A 555 -4.52 -22.33 -24.94
CA ALA A 555 -4.05 -21.04 -24.45
C ALA A 555 -5.02 -19.94 -24.90
N GLY A 556 -5.52 -19.16 -23.93
CA GLY A 556 -6.52 -18.13 -24.16
C GLY A 556 -6.28 -16.93 -23.25
N THR A 557 -6.72 -15.75 -23.66
CA THR A 557 -6.66 -14.57 -22.79
C THR A 557 -7.59 -14.79 -21.59
N LEU A 558 -7.05 -14.66 -20.37
CA LEU A 558 -7.83 -14.67 -19.14
C LEU A 558 -8.61 -13.36 -19.07
N ILE A 559 -9.94 -13.43 -18.99
CA ILE A 559 -10.80 -12.24 -18.93
C ILE A 559 -11.62 -12.30 -17.64
N GLU A 560 -11.46 -11.30 -16.77
CA GLU A 560 -12.26 -11.10 -15.56
C GLU A 560 -13.05 -9.80 -15.67
N ASN A 561 -14.35 -9.88 -15.41
CA ASN A 561 -15.22 -8.75 -15.13
C ASN A 561 -15.61 -8.81 -13.65
N ALA A 562 -15.36 -7.74 -12.90
CA ALA A 562 -15.66 -7.68 -11.48
C ALA A 562 -16.46 -6.42 -11.13
N ILE A 563 -17.54 -6.58 -10.37
CA ILE A 563 -18.29 -5.47 -9.77
C ILE A 563 -18.02 -5.52 -8.26
N ARG A 564 -17.53 -4.41 -7.71
CA ARG A 564 -17.21 -4.28 -6.29
C ARG A 564 -18.03 -3.17 -5.68
N VAL A 565 -18.83 -3.50 -4.68
CA VAL A 565 -19.52 -2.54 -3.83
C VAL A 565 -18.78 -2.50 -2.50
N GLN A 566 -18.17 -1.37 -2.19
CA GLN A 566 -17.40 -1.18 -0.97
C GLN A 566 -18.01 -0.08 -0.12
N TYR A 567 -18.22 -0.40 1.14
CA TYR A 567 -18.52 0.58 2.18
C TYR A 567 -17.29 0.76 3.06
N GLN A 568 -16.91 2.00 3.32
CA GLN A 568 -15.75 2.33 4.15
C GLN A 568 -16.08 3.39 5.18
N ILE A 569 -15.64 3.12 6.41
CA ILE A 569 -15.61 4.07 7.52
C ILE A 569 -14.17 4.27 7.98
N PHE A 570 -13.79 5.49 8.29
CA PHE A 570 -12.55 5.85 8.96
C PHE A 570 -12.87 6.86 10.07
N PHE A 571 -12.71 6.48 11.33
CA PHE A 571 -13.16 7.27 12.47
C PHE A 571 -12.09 7.55 13.50
#